data_AF-A0A6A4Q1M6-F1
#
_entry.id   AF-A0A6A4Q1M6-F1
#
_cell.length_a   1.000
_cell.length_b   1.000
_cell.length_c   1.000
_cell.angle_alpha   90.00
_cell.angle_beta   90.00
_cell.angle_gamma   90.00
#
_symmetry.space_group_name_H-M   'P 1'
#
loop_
_entity.id
_entity.type
_entity.pdbx_description
1 polymer ?
#
loop_
_entity_poly.entity_id
_entity_poly.type
_entity_poly.pdbx_seq_one_letter_code
_entity_poly.pdbx_strand_id
1 'polypeptide(L)' 'MGKEGEPKAVVCAQEALNLLNCVTQSPYDQDKCLHLLHSLRDCVLAKKVKKFSLAGQEHQDTKPSTQKA' A
#
# COMPACT_ATOMS: atom_id res chain seq x y z
N MET A 1 9.08 12.21 -29.68
CA MET A 1 10.12 12.26 -28.64
C MET A 1 9.43 12.65 -27.34
N GLY A 2 9.54 11.79 -26.32
CA GLY A 2 8.54 11.65 -25.25
C GLY A 2 8.58 12.68 -24.11
N LYS A 3 7.49 12.66 -23.34
CA LYS A 3 7.54 12.80 -21.88
C LYS A 3 6.56 11.79 -21.29
N GLU A 4 7.11 10.63 -20.97
CA GLU A 4 6.51 9.57 -20.18
C GLU A 4 6.22 10.06 -18.76
N GLY A 5 5.10 9.60 -18.21
CA GLY A 5 4.81 9.39 -16.80
C GLY A 5 5.56 10.25 -15.79
N GLU A 6 5.01 11.42 -15.47
CA GLU A 6 5.28 12.00 -14.16
C GLU A 6 4.68 11.05 -13.12
N PRO A 7 5.47 10.50 -12.18
CA PRO A 7 4.95 9.58 -11.19
C PRO A 7 4.03 10.39 -10.28
N LYS A 8 2.71 10.21 -10.45
CA LYS A 8 1.76 10.57 -9.39
C LYS A 8 2.24 9.84 -8.15
N ALA A 9 2.78 10.59 -7.18
CA ALA A 9 3.30 10.03 -5.96
C ALA A 9 2.22 9.15 -5.32
N VAL A 10 2.43 7.83 -5.34
CA VAL A 10 1.51 6.87 -4.74
C VAL A 10 1.60 7.06 -3.24
N VAL A 11 0.44 7.23 -2.61
CA VAL A 11 0.32 7.55 -1.19
C VAL A 11 1.04 6.48 -0.35
N CYS A 12 1.98 6.89 0.51
CA CYS A 12 2.77 6.03 1.39
C CYS A 12 3.64 4.97 0.69
N ALA A 13 3.93 5.15 -0.60
CA ALA A 13 4.70 4.17 -1.38
C ALA A 13 6.15 4.01 -0.89
N GLN A 14 6.76 5.09 -0.38
CA GLN A 14 8.13 5.04 0.11
C GLN A 14 8.24 4.16 1.37
N GLU A 15 7.30 4.32 2.29
CA GLU A 15 7.21 3.58 3.55
C GLU A 15 6.91 2.11 3.27
N ALA A 16 6.01 1.82 2.32
CA ALA A 16 5.73 0.47 1.87
C ALA A 16 6.97 -0.18 1.24
N LEU A 17 7.66 0.53 0.36
CA LEU A 17 8.90 0.04 -0.27
C LEU A 17 9.99 -0.24 0.76
N ASN A 18 10.17 0.65 1.74
CA ASN A 18 11.15 0.46 2.82
C ASN A 18 10.85 -0.79 3.64
N LEU A 19 9.58 -1.03 4.00
CA LEU A 19 9.17 -2.24 4.71
C LEU A 19 9.40 -3.50 3.88
N LEU A 20 9.05 -3.48 2.58
CA LEU A 20 9.29 -4.60 1.67
C LEU A 20 10.79 -4.91 1.54
N ASN A 21 11.63 -3.89 1.40
CA ASN A 21 13.08 -4.06 1.38
C ASN A 21 13.63 -4.55 2.73
N CYS A 22 12.96 -4.26 3.85
CA CYS A 22 13.34 -4.76 5.16
C CYS A 22 13.13 -6.27 5.28
N VAL A 23 11.98 -6.78 4.88
CA VAL A 23 11.68 -8.21 4.97
C VAL A 23 12.54 -9.07 4.05
N THR A 24 13.12 -8.50 2.99
CA THR A 24 14.06 -9.20 2.10
C THR A 24 15.51 -9.18 2.60
N GLN A 25 15.84 -8.38 3.62
CA GLN A 25 17.20 -8.33 4.16
C GLN A 25 17.55 -9.63 4.89
N SER A 26 18.81 -10.05 4.76
CA SER A 26 19.41 -11.16 5.49
C SER A 26 20.72 -10.69 6.13
N PRO A 27 20.87 -10.80 7.47
CA PRO A 27 19.93 -11.39 8.42
C PRO A 27 18.64 -10.55 8.58
N TYR A 28 17.53 -11.24 8.86
CA TYR A 28 16.25 -10.59 9.12
C TYR A 28 16.30 -9.86 10.47
N ASP A 29 15.98 -8.58 10.46
CA ASP A 29 15.91 -7.74 11.65
C ASP A 29 14.44 -7.37 11.93
N GLN A 30 13.84 -8.13 12.85
CA GLN A 30 12.43 -7.99 13.17
C GLN A 30 12.09 -6.62 13.76
N ASP A 31 12.93 -6.06 14.63
CA ASP A 31 12.66 -4.78 15.30
C ASP A 31 12.72 -3.62 14.29
N LYS A 32 13.72 -3.64 13.42
CA LYS A 32 13.85 -2.68 12.32
C LYS A 32 12.63 -2.73 11.40
N CYS A 33 12.18 -3.92 10.99
CA CYS A 33 11.02 -4.03 10.11
C CYS A 33 9.72 -3.64 10.83
N LEU A 34 9.61 -3.91 12.12
CA LEU A 34 8.47 -3.47 12.93
C LEU A 34 8.39 -1.94 13.01
N HIS A 35 9.53 -1.26 13.17
CA HIS A 35 9.57 0.20 13.14
C HIS A 35 9.07 0.76 11.80
N LEU A 36 9.51 0.16 10.68
CA LEU A 36 9.06 0.56 9.34
C LEU A 36 7.55 0.30 9.13
N LEU A 37 7.01 -0.78 9.72
CA LEU A 37 5.57 -1.03 9.73
C LEU A 37 4.80 0.06 10.48
N HIS A 38 5.29 0.51 11.63
CA HIS A 38 4.68 1.63 12.35
C HIS A 38 4.70 2.91 11.53
N SER A 39 5.83 3.24 10.90
CA SER A 39 5.93 4.40 9.99
C SER A 39 4.93 4.31 8.83
N LEU A 40 4.77 3.13 8.21
CA LEU A 40 3.77 2.92 7.18
C LEU A 40 2.35 3.14 7.72
N ARG A 41 2.05 2.59 8.91
CA ARG A 41 0.75 2.76 9.57
C ARG A 41 0.42 4.23 9.82
N ASP A 42 1.38 5.01 10.29
CA ASP A 42 1.18 6.44 10.54
C ASP A 42 0.88 7.20 9.24
N CYS A 43 1.61 6.90 8.16
CA CYS A 43 1.34 7.52 6.86
C CYS A 43 -0.08 7.22 6.36
N VAL A 44 -0.52 5.95 6.41
CA VAL A 44 -1.85 5.57 5.87
C VAL A 44 -3.00 6.19 6.65
N LEU A 45 -2.84 6.31 7.98
CA LEU A 45 -3.80 6.98 8.85
C LEU A 45 -3.82 8.49 8.57
N ALA A 46 -2.66 9.13 8.47
CA ALA A 46 -2.54 10.55 8.17
C ALA A 46 -3.13 10.91 6.79
N LYS A 47 -2.98 10.04 5.80
CA LYS A 47 -3.48 10.23 4.43
C LYS A 47 -4.89 9.68 4.21
N LYS A 48 -5.54 9.15 5.26
CA LYS A 48 -6.91 8.59 5.24
C LYS A 48 -7.11 7.54 4.14
N VAL A 49 -6.10 6.71 3.88
CA VAL A 49 -6.20 5.63 2.90
C VAL A 49 -7.11 4.55 3.47
N LYS A 50 -8.25 4.32 2.82
CA LYS A 50 -9.24 3.33 3.28
C LYS A 50 -8.90 1.92 2.81
N LYS A 51 -8.44 1.78 1.56
CA LYS A 51 -8.07 0.49 0.94
C LYS A 51 -6.96 0.70 -0.08
N PHE A 52 -6.05 -0.26 -0.15
CA PHE A 52 -5.14 -0.43 -1.27
C PHE A 52 -5.72 -1.50 -2.19
N SER A 53 -5.58 -1.31 -3.50
CA SER A 53 -5.92 -2.30 -4.51
C SER A 53 -4.67 -2.63 -5.30
N LEU A 54 -4.52 -3.88 -5.71
CA LEU A 54 -3.49 -4.25 -6.66
C LEU A 54 -3.86 -3.74 -8.06
N ALA A 55 -2.85 -3.46 -8.90
CA ALA A 55 -3.10 -3.08 -10.29
C ALA A 55 -3.94 -4.17 -10.98
N GLY A 56 -5.07 -3.78 -11.58
CA GLY A 56 -6.03 -4.70 -12.19
C GLY A 56 -7.15 -5.20 -11.26
N GLN A 57 -7.12 -4.88 -9.97
CA GLN A 57 -8.27 -5.02 -9.08
C GLN A 57 -9.16 -3.79 -9.19
N GLU A 58 -9.90 -3.68 -10.29
CA GLU A 58 -10.96 -2.68 -10.39
C GLU A 58 -11.99 -2.94 -9.26
N HIS A 59 -12.43 -1.85 -8.63
CA HIS A 59 -13.26 -1.82 -7.44
C HIS A 59 -14.59 -2.55 -7.73
N GLN A 60 -14.67 -3.85 -7.45
CA GLN A 60 -15.95 -4.51 -7.23
C GLN A 60 -16.48 -3.96 -5.91
N ASP A 61 -17.09 -2.77 -5.99
CA ASP A 61 -18.08 -2.30 -5.04
C ASP A 61 -19.05 -3.47 -4.88
N THR A 62 -18.94 -4.17 -3.75
CA THR A 62 -19.82 -5.28 -3.39
C THR A 62 -21.19 -4.67 -3.16
N LYS A 63 -21.96 -4.46 -4.24
CA LYS A 63 -23.39 -4.22 -4.14
C LYS A 63 -23.96 -5.44 -3.44
N PRO A 64 -24.67 -5.28 -2.31
CA PRO A 64 -25.34 -6.41 -1.69
C PRO A 64 -26.35 -6.96 -2.70
N SER A 65 -26.12 -8.20 -3.11
CA SER A 65 -27.06 -8.96 -3.93
C SER A 65 -28.29 -9.24 -3.06
N THR A 66 -29.27 -8.35 -3.11
CA THR A 66 -30.62 -8.63 -2.61
C THR A 66 -31.28 -9.58 -3.60
N GLN A 67 -30.96 -10.88 -3.50
CA GLN A 67 -31.85 -11.92 -4.01
C GLN A 67 -33.05 -12.00 -3.07
N LYS A 68 -34.18 -11.42 -3.49
CA LYS A 68 -35.48 -11.78 -2.93
C LYS A 68 -35.90 -13.12 -3.55
N ALA A 69 -36.14 -14.11 -2.68
CA ALA A 69 -36.95 -15.29 -2.97
C ALA A 69 -38.44 -14.92 -2.98
#